data_AF-A0A8J4EW60-F1
#
_entry.id   AF-A0A8J4EW60-F1
#
_cell.length_a   1.000
_cell.length_b   1.000
_cell.length_c   1.000
_cell.angle_alpha   90.00
_cell.angle_beta   90.00
_cell.angle_gamma   90.00
#
_symmetry.space_group_name_H-M   'P 1'
#
loop_
_entity.id
_entity.type
_entity.pdbx_description
1 polymer ?
#
loop_
_entity_poly.entity_id
_entity_poly.type
_entity_poly.pdbx_seq_one_letter_code
_entity_poly.pdbx_strand_id
1 'polypeptide(L)'
;MGSVGCTGSRCYSWINGRYAQDLTVYMHEMGHNMGLQHSGRVGITNNEYADASCTMGHGRTCFNAPNMWRLGWVAPLPGGDLNGTTLEVGRQKRFFLTGQNKAQQSIVRIDPTWTLNGTAVPTSKTSTSAPVYYVSLRTQEPPFEVLSPSVTRIYVYTSQATQAVNSYTRSTFQAVLNVDNEFRASMPYGIVVRVNTLTSSNSSISICRASGDSEAQVGSSSCFDGRDNDCDGLVDEEDPDCSGDGTNSVVWSPRPPPSTIMSRPRLPSPPPPSPPPSSPPPLRRPPPAPPPPPTPLPPPTPPPPAPRPSPTPPISPRLPPVRRSSSPPPLKLPLRSKPAPSPKRSKPPPRLSSTTKPVKKRPPPPTQPA
;
A
#
# COMPACT_ATOMS: atom_id res chain seq x y z
N MET A 1 -6.30 14.83 -12.36
CA MET A 1 -5.46 15.60 -11.42
C MET A 1 -6.32 16.03 -10.24
N GLY A 2 -5.76 16.03 -9.04
CA GLY A 2 -6.44 16.48 -7.83
C GLY A 2 -5.48 17.29 -6.95
N SER A 3 -6.04 18.13 -6.09
CA SER A 3 -5.26 18.83 -5.08
C SER A 3 -4.75 17.81 -4.06
N VAL A 4 -3.44 17.71 -3.85
CA VAL A 4 -2.88 16.82 -2.82
C VAL A 4 -3.04 17.48 -1.45
N GLY A 5 -4.05 17.02 -0.71
CA GLY A 5 -4.63 17.75 0.41
C GLY A 5 -5.45 18.95 -0.06
N CYS A 6 -6.16 19.57 0.88
CA CYS A 6 -6.96 20.75 0.61
C CYS A 6 -6.18 22.02 0.98
N THR A 7 -6.11 22.98 0.06
CA THR A 7 -5.56 24.30 0.36
C THR A 7 -6.68 25.23 0.84
N GLY A 8 -6.72 25.49 2.14
CA GLY A 8 -7.79 26.29 2.75
C GLY A 8 -9.10 25.51 2.85
N SER A 9 -10.22 26.13 2.47
CA SER A 9 -11.57 25.58 2.65
C SER A 9 -12.13 24.82 1.44
N ARG A 10 -11.35 24.63 0.37
CA ARG A 10 -11.79 23.98 -0.87
C ARG A 10 -10.73 23.00 -1.38
N CYS A 11 -11.20 21.94 -2.04
CA CYS A 11 -10.37 20.93 -2.69
C CYS A 11 -10.93 20.72 -4.11
N TYR A 12 -10.05 20.50 -5.08
CA TYR A 12 -10.43 20.42 -6.49
C TYR A 12 -9.88 19.15 -7.11
N SER A 13 -10.73 18.52 -7.92
CA SER A 13 -10.38 17.39 -8.79
C SER A 13 -10.78 17.73 -10.22
N TRP A 14 -9.85 17.56 -11.15
CA TRP A 14 -10.02 17.77 -12.58
C TRP A 14 -9.99 16.42 -13.29
N ILE A 15 -11.16 16.05 -13.83
CA ILE A 15 -11.37 14.81 -14.58
C ILE A 15 -11.36 15.14 -16.07
N ASN A 16 -10.53 14.45 -16.85
CA ASN A 16 -10.59 14.57 -18.29
C ASN A 16 -11.94 14.01 -18.79
N GLY A 17 -12.62 14.73 -19.68
CA GLY A 17 -13.94 14.33 -20.20
C GLY A 17 -13.99 12.91 -20.78
N ARG A 18 -12.86 12.38 -21.30
CA ARG A 18 -12.73 10.98 -21.75
C ARG A 18 -12.98 9.97 -20.64
N TYR A 19 -12.67 10.31 -19.39
CA TYR A 19 -12.79 9.46 -18.21
C TYR A 19 -13.94 9.89 -17.29
N ALA A 20 -14.87 10.72 -17.78
CA ALA A 20 -15.98 11.23 -16.97
C ALA A 20 -16.96 10.15 -16.46
N GLN A 21 -16.85 8.91 -16.95
CA GLN A 21 -17.65 7.76 -16.50
C GLN A 21 -16.81 6.72 -15.74
N ASP A 22 -15.52 6.96 -15.54
CA ASP A 22 -14.61 6.01 -14.87
C ASP A 22 -14.52 6.31 -13.37
N LEU A 23 -15.27 5.54 -12.57
CA LEU A 23 -15.29 5.67 -11.11
C LEU A 23 -13.90 5.49 -10.47
N THR A 24 -13.00 4.71 -11.08
CA THR A 24 -11.63 4.55 -10.56
C THR A 24 -10.86 5.86 -10.68
N VAL A 25 -11.08 6.64 -11.74
CA VAL A 25 -10.47 7.98 -11.88
C VAL A 25 -11.05 8.93 -10.83
N TYR A 26 -12.37 8.93 -10.59
CA TYR A 26 -12.93 9.74 -9.50
C TYR A 26 -12.33 9.38 -8.13
N MET A 27 -12.22 8.08 -7.82
CA MET A 27 -11.63 7.62 -6.56
C MET A 27 -10.17 8.04 -6.43
N HIS A 28 -9.38 7.91 -7.50
CA HIS A 28 -7.99 8.37 -7.55
C HIS A 28 -7.87 9.87 -7.23
N GLU A 29 -8.61 10.71 -7.95
CA GLU A 29 -8.50 12.15 -7.83
C GLU A 29 -9.12 12.70 -6.54
N MET A 30 -10.11 12.01 -5.97
CA MET A 30 -10.62 12.31 -4.62
C MET A 30 -9.63 11.87 -3.53
N GLY A 31 -8.90 10.77 -3.75
CA GLY A 31 -7.83 10.32 -2.86
C GLY A 31 -6.77 11.40 -2.66
N HIS A 32 -6.42 12.15 -3.70
CA HIS A 32 -5.55 13.32 -3.56
C HIS A 32 -6.12 14.37 -2.60
N ASN A 33 -7.41 14.71 -2.69
CA ASN A 33 -8.02 15.69 -1.77
C ASN A 33 -7.95 15.21 -0.31
N MET A 34 -7.92 13.90 -0.08
CA MET A 34 -7.72 13.29 1.25
C MET A 34 -6.24 13.21 1.67
N GLY A 35 -5.33 13.81 0.89
CA GLY A 35 -3.91 13.88 1.19
C GLY A 35 -3.13 12.61 0.84
N LEU A 36 -3.65 11.77 -0.07
CA LEU A 36 -2.92 10.61 -0.57
C LEU A 36 -2.01 11.00 -1.75
N GLN A 37 -0.80 10.48 -1.74
CA GLN A 37 0.09 10.50 -2.91
C GLN A 37 -0.15 9.23 -3.74
N HIS A 38 0.37 9.21 -4.97
CA HIS A 38 0.42 8.02 -5.80
C HIS A 38 1.01 6.78 -5.10
N SER A 39 0.77 5.63 -5.70
CA SER A 39 1.30 4.34 -5.25
C SER A 39 2.25 3.74 -6.28
N GLY A 40 3.48 3.53 -5.83
CA GLY A 40 4.57 2.98 -6.63
C GLY A 40 4.85 1.51 -6.40
N ARG A 41 5.90 1.03 -7.07
CA ARG A 41 6.40 -0.33 -6.90
C ARG A 41 7.92 -0.30 -6.78
N VAL A 42 8.45 -1.13 -5.89
CA VAL A 42 9.90 -1.30 -5.72
C VAL A 42 10.56 -1.66 -7.06
N GLY A 43 11.72 -1.07 -7.35
CA GLY A 43 12.44 -1.26 -8.61
C GLY A 43 11.88 -0.49 -9.81
N ILE A 44 10.74 0.19 -9.70
CA ILE A 44 10.15 0.99 -10.79
C ILE A 44 10.12 2.47 -10.40
N THR A 45 11.12 3.22 -10.86
CA THR A 45 11.34 4.63 -10.48
C THR A 45 10.71 5.64 -11.44
N ASN A 46 10.57 5.28 -12.72
CA ASN A 46 10.06 6.16 -13.79
C ASN A 46 8.53 6.16 -13.94
N ASN A 47 7.82 5.39 -13.12
CA ASN A 47 6.36 5.35 -13.13
C ASN A 47 5.85 5.52 -11.70
N GLU A 48 5.25 6.68 -11.44
CA GLU A 48 4.72 6.99 -10.11
C GLU A 48 3.50 6.12 -9.73
N TYR A 49 2.79 5.61 -10.74
CA TYR A 49 1.58 4.80 -10.64
C TYR A 49 1.84 3.29 -10.68
N ALA A 50 3.08 2.84 -10.55
CA ALA A 50 3.47 1.45 -10.82
C ALA A 50 2.79 0.38 -9.91
N ASP A 51 2.04 0.76 -8.89
CA ASP A 51 1.25 -0.15 -8.08
C ASP A 51 -0.09 -0.52 -8.77
N ALA A 52 -0.18 -1.75 -9.29
CA ALA A 52 -1.43 -2.27 -9.87
C ALA A 52 -2.49 -2.67 -8.83
N SER A 53 -2.11 -2.68 -7.54
CA SER A 53 -2.97 -3.12 -6.44
C SER A 53 -3.58 -1.98 -5.64
N CYS A 54 -3.43 -0.74 -6.12
CA CYS A 54 -3.96 0.45 -5.46
C CYS A 54 -4.55 1.39 -6.51
N THR A 55 -5.69 2.00 -6.22
CA THR A 55 -6.25 3.05 -7.08
C THR A 55 -5.39 4.30 -7.13
N MET A 56 -4.53 4.57 -6.14
CA MET A 56 -3.53 5.66 -6.23
C MET A 56 -2.33 5.27 -7.12
N GLY A 57 -2.24 4.00 -7.52
CA GLY A 57 -1.41 3.58 -8.63
C GLY A 57 -2.25 3.52 -9.91
N HIS A 58 -2.32 2.35 -10.55
CA HIS A 58 -3.15 2.11 -11.74
C HIS A 58 -4.15 0.96 -11.54
N GLY A 59 -4.35 0.51 -10.29
CA GLY A 59 -5.25 -0.58 -9.96
C GLY A 59 -6.73 -0.18 -9.98
N ARG A 60 -7.61 -1.08 -10.43
CA ARG A 60 -9.06 -0.98 -10.25
C ARG A 60 -9.45 -1.62 -8.91
N THR A 61 -8.92 -1.04 -7.84
CA THR A 61 -8.92 -1.60 -6.49
C THR A 61 -9.18 -0.50 -5.46
N CYS A 62 -9.52 -0.87 -4.23
CA CYS A 62 -9.40 -0.01 -3.06
C CYS A 62 -7.96 0.52 -2.87
N PHE A 63 -7.81 1.48 -1.96
CA PHE A 63 -6.50 1.94 -1.50
C PHE A 63 -5.71 0.78 -0.87
N ASN A 64 -4.38 0.81 -1.03
CA ASN A 64 -3.50 -0.13 -0.33
C ASN A 64 -3.42 0.18 1.18
N ALA A 65 -2.87 -0.76 1.95
CA ALA A 65 -2.77 -0.67 3.41
C ALA A 65 -2.21 0.66 3.95
N PRO A 66 -1.06 1.21 3.47
CA PRO A 66 -0.54 2.47 4.00
C PRO A 66 -1.48 3.65 3.73
N ASN A 67 -2.11 3.70 2.56
CA ASN A 67 -3.07 4.76 2.23
C ASN A 67 -4.36 4.65 3.07
N MET A 68 -4.90 3.44 3.26
CA MET A 68 -6.05 3.24 4.15
C MET A 68 -5.73 3.56 5.61
N TRP A 69 -4.55 3.16 6.09
CA TRP A 69 -4.11 3.45 7.46
C TRP A 69 -3.94 4.95 7.68
N ARG A 70 -3.35 5.65 6.70
CA ARG A 70 -3.22 7.11 6.72
C ARG A 70 -4.56 7.81 6.90
N LEU A 71 -5.62 7.30 6.23
CA LEU A 71 -6.98 7.83 6.34
C LEU A 71 -7.72 7.39 7.61
N GLY A 72 -7.13 6.53 8.44
CA GLY A 72 -7.77 5.94 9.61
C GLY A 72 -8.83 4.87 9.27
N TRP A 73 -8.89 4.40 8.02
CA TRP A 73 -9.86 3.41 7.57
C TRP A 73 -9.48 1.99 7.99
N VAL A 74 -8.19 1.73 8.18
CA VAL A 74 -7.68 0.51 8.80
C VAL A 74 -6.72 0.84 9.93
N ALA A 75 -6.59 -0.09 10.86
CA ALA A 75 -5.72 -0.04 12.02
C ALA A 75 -4.95 -1.37 12.15
N PRO A 76 -3.78 -1.35 12.81
CA PRO A 76 -3.10 -2.58 13.16
C PRO A 76 -3.97 -3.51 14.01
N LEU A 77 -3.80 -4.81 13.81
CA LEU A 77 -4.34 -5.82 14.71
C LEU A 77 -3.84 -5.58 16.16
N PRO A 78 -4.54 -6.07 17.19
CA PRO A 78 -4.02 -6.07 18.55
C PRO A 78 -2.61 -6.68 18.61
N GLY A 79 -1.64 -5.91 19.13
CA GLY A 79 -0.22 -6.31 19.16
C GLY A 79 0.51 -6.31 17.80
N GLY A 80 -0.15 -5.86 16.73
CA GLY A 80 0.35 -5.78 15.36
C GLY A 80 0.87 -4.41 14.93
N ASP A 81 0.99 -3.45 15.84
CA ASP A 81 1.80 -2.24 15.63
C ASP A 81 3.18 -2.48 16.25
N LEU A 82 4.10 -2.93 15.41
CA LEU A 82 5.40 -3.47 15.78
C LEU A 82 6.50 -2.42 15.67
N ASN A 83 7.48 -2.50 16.56
CA ASN A 83 8.67 -1.66 16.60
C ASN A 83 9.83 -2.39 17.30
N GLY A 84 10.96 -1.73 17.52
CA GLY A 84 12.15 -2.37 18.11
C GLY A 84 11.98 -2.91 19.52
N THR A 85 10.97 -2.46 20.28
CA THR A 85 10.69 -2.98 21.62
C THR A 85 9.68 -4.12 21.61
N THR A 86 8.82 -4.17 20.60
CA THR A 86 7.75 -5.17 20.49
C THR A 86 8.08 -6.30 19.52
N LEU A 87 9.03 -6.12 18.60
CA LEU A 87 9.56 -7.14 17.71
C LEU A 87 11.04 -7.37 18.04
N GLU A 88 11.27 -8.25 19.00
CA GLU A 88 12.61 -8.66 19.41
C GLU A 88 13.30 -9.47 18.32
N VAL A 89 14.63 -9.43 18.31
CA VAL A 89 15.46 -10.23 17.40
C VAL A 89 15.17 -11.72 17.63
N GLY A 90 15.02 -12.43 16.51
CA GLY A 90 14.81 -13.87 16.41
C GLY A 90 13.58 -14.45 17.12
N ARG A 91 12.70 -13.60 17.65
CA ARG A 91 11.44 -14.05 18.25
C ARG A 91 10.28 -13.84 17.30
N GLN A 92 9.82 -14.93 16.71
CA GLN A 92 8.68 -14.89 15.78
C GLN A 92 7.38 -14.44 16.46
N LYS A 93 6.63 -13.57 15.78
CA LYS A 93 5.27 -13.17 16.14
C LYS A 93 4.27 -13.65 15.09
N ARG A 94 3.19 -14.27 15.56
CA ARG A 94 2.13 -14.80 14.68
C ARG A 94 0.89 -13.90 14.71
N PHE A 95 0.33 -13.65 13.53
CA PHE A 95 -0.89 -12.86 13.36
C PHE A 95 -1.90 -13.60 12.47
N PHE A 96 -3.19 -13.37 12.74
CA PHE A 96 -4.29 -13.84 11.92
C PHE A 96 -4.89 -12.63 11.18
N LEU A 97 -4.70 -12.59 9.88
CA LEU A 97 -5.19 -11.54 9.00
C LEU A 97 -6.54 -11.93 8.40
N THR A 98 -7.48 -11.00 8.44
CA THR A 98 -8.69 -10.98 7.64
C THR A 98 -8.51 -10.00 6.48
N GLY A 99 -9.24 -10.19 5.39
CA GLY A 99 -9.20 -9.28 4.23
C GLY A 99 -9.33 -7.81 4.65
N GLN A 100 -8.46 -6.94 4.15
CA GLN A 100 -8.35 -5.54 4.59
C GLN A 100 -9.65 -4.74 4.42
N ASN A 101 -10.49 -5.14 3.47
CA ASN A 101 -11.78 -4.52 3.18
C ASN A 101 -12.93 -5.09 4.03
N LYS A 102 -12.66 -6.05 4.91
CA LYS A 102 -13.68 -6.74 5.75
C LYS A 102 -13.61 -6.35 7.22
N ALA A 103 -12.53 -5.73 7.68
CA ALA A 103 -12.37 -5.29 9.07
C ALA A 103 -11.48 -4.06 9.18
N GLN A 104 -11.77 -3.19 10.16
CA GLN A 104 -10.94 -2.02 10.46
C GLN A 104 -9.57 -2.47 10.99
N GLN A 105 -9.51 -3.43 11.92
CA GLN A 105 -8.26 -4.03 12.37
C GLN A 105 -7.88 -5.21 11.47
N SER A 106 -7.02 -4.97 10.48
CA SER A 106 -6.78 -5.95 9.41
C SER A 106 -5.37 -5.91 8.82
N ILE A 107 -4.46 -5.13 9.42
CA ILE A 107 -3.07 -5.01 8.97
C ILE A 107 -2.09 -5.30 10.10
N VAL A 108 -0.84 -5.59 9.75
CA VAL A 108 0.30 -5.43 10.65
C VAL A 108 1.13 -4.26 10.15
N ARG A 109 1.47 -3.33 11.05
CA ARG A 109 2.36 -2.20 10.81
C ARG A 109 3.68 -2.49 11.51
N ILE A 110 4.81 -2.30 10.83
CA ILE A 110 6.14 -2.56 11.38
C ILE A 110 6.98 -1.31 11.17
N ASP A 111 7.27 -0.63 12.26
CA ASP A 111 8.10 0.56 12.33
C ASP A 111 9.52 0.14 12.74
N PRO A 112 10.50 0.08 11.81
CA PRO A 112 11.83 -0.42 12.11
C PRO A 112 12.65 0.61 12.91
N THR A 113 12.19 0.99 14.11
CA THR A 113 12.82 2.00 14.96
C THR A 113 14.26 1.66 15.35
N TRP A 114 14.65 0.39 15.20
CA TRP A 114 16.02 -0.10 15.39
C TRP A 114 16.99 0.30 14.27
N THR A 115 16.51 0.97 13.22
CA THR A 115 17.33 1.37 12.06
C THR A 115 17.71 2.86 12.02
N LEU A 116 17.43 3.62 13.10
CA LEU A 116 17.88 5.01 13.32
C LEU A 116 18.81 5.03 14.54
N ASN A 117 20.00 5.64 14.61
CA ASN A 117 20.69 6.65 13.81
C ASN A 117 22.09 6.16 13.42
N GLY A 118 22.63 6.70 12.32
CA GLY A 118 24.01 6.48 11.91
C GLY A 118 25.02 6.59 13.06
N THR A 119 25.66 5.47 13.36
CA THR A 119 27.09 5.43 13.71
C THR A 119 27.97 5.60 12.46
N ALA A 120 27.40 5.70 11.27
CA ALA A 120 28.05 6.34 10.14
C ALA A 120 28.08 7.85 10.42
N VAL A 121 29.29 8.37 10.65
CA VAL A 121 29.64 9.79 10.69
C VAL A 121 28.78 10.57 9.68
N PRO A 122 28.13 11.68 10.08
CA PRO A 122 27.31 12.48 9.17
C PRO A 122 28.21 13.28 8.23
N THR A 123 28.77 12.64 7.22
CA THR A 123 29.37 13.32 6.07
C THR A 123 28.34 13.62 4.98
N SER A 124 27.10 13.11 5.09
CA SER A 124 26.00 13.41 4.17
C SER A 124 24.74 13.86 4.92
N LYS A 125 24.19 15.02 4.53
CA LYS A 125 22.96 15.67 5.05
C LYS A 125 21.66 14.91 4.70
N THR A 126 21.68 13.59 4.62
CA THR A 126 20.54 12.77 4.15
C THR A 126 20.35 11.52 5.00
N SER A 127 20.17 11.68 6.32
CA SER A 127 19.59 10.61 7.13
C SER A 127 18.09 10.53 6.80
N THR A 128 17.72 9.64 5.89
CA THR A 128 16.30 9.43 5.54
C THR A 128 15.72 8.46 6.55
N SER A 129 14.60 8.81 7.19
CA SER A 129 13.91 7.93 8.12
C SER A 129 13.58 6.60 7.44
N ALA A 130 13.78 5.50 8.16
CA ALA A 130 13.48 4.17 7.67
C ALA A 130 11.99 4.05 7.29
N PRO A 131 11.65 3.40 6.17
CA PRO A 131 10.26 3.23 5.79
C PRO A 131 9.54 2.30 6.77
N VAL A 132 8.28 2.61 7.07
CA VAL A 132 7.38 1.72 7.81
C VAL A 132 6.82 0.67 6.84
N TYR A 133 6.77 -0.58 7.28
CA TYR A 133 6.21 -1.69 6.51
C TYR A 133 4.75 -1.94 6.91
N TYR A 134 3.94 -2.29 5.92
CA TYR A 134 2.53 -2.60 6.09
C TYR A 134 2.25 -3.95 5.43
N VAL A 135 1.74 -4.89 6.21
CA VAL A 135 1.37 -6.24 5.76
C VAL A 135 -0.15 -6.38 5.84
N SER A 136 -0.77 -6.80 4.74
CA SER A 136 -2.23 -6.90 4.63
C SER A 136 -2.66 -8.08 3.79
N LEU A 137 -3.81 -8.67 4.11
CA LEU A 137 -4.47 -9.66 3.26
C LEU A 137 -5.37 -8.95 2.25
N ARG A 138 -5.12 -9.18 0.96
CA ARG A 138 -5.96 -8.66 -0.13
C ARG A 138 -6.82 -9.80 -0.65
N THR A 139 -8.13 -9.60 -0.65
CA THR A 139 -9.14 -10.54 -1.16
C THR A 139 -9.85 -9.88 -2.34
N GLN A 140 -10.07 -10.63 -3.41
CA GLN A 140 -10.88 -10.17 -4.55
C GLN A 140 -12.31 -9.83 -4.09
N GLU A 141 -12.82 -8.65 -4.45
CA GLU A 141 -14.21 -8.24 -4.19
C GLU A 141 -14.76 -7.42 -5.38
N PRO A 142 -15.29 -8.07 -6.43
CA PRO A 142 -15.85 -7.37 -7.57
C PRO A 142 -17.10 -6.54 -7.18
N PRO A 143 -17.37 -5.40 -7.83
CA PRO A 143 -16.63 -4.84 -8.96
C PRO A 143 -15.48 -3.88 -8.56
N PHE A 144 -15.28 -3.63 -7.27
CA PHE A 144 -14.44 -2.52 -6.77
C PHE A 144 -13.01 -2.92 -6.39
N GLU A 145 -12.79 -4.19 -6.03
CA GLU A 145 -11.49 -4.74 -5.66
C GLU A 145 -11.10 -5.84 -6.66
N VAL A 146 -10.61 -5.41 -7.82
CA VAL A 146 -10.19 -6.31 -8.91
C VAL A 146 -8.69 -6.51 -8.88
N LEU A 147 -8.26 -7.60 -8.26
CA LEU A 147 -6.87 -8.04 -8.19
C LEU A 147 -6.49 -8.81 -9.45
N SER A 148 -5.25 -8.63 -9.91
CA SER A 148 -4.68 -9.40 -11.00
C SER A 148 -3.37 -10.05 -10.55
N PRO A 149 -3.29 -11.39 -10.51
CA PRO A 149 -4.39 -12.34 -10.71
C PRO A 149 -5.42 -12.28 -9.57
N SER A 150 -6.66 -12.72 -9.85
CA SER A 150 -7.83 -12.66 -8.94
C SER A 150 -7.77 -13.73 -7.84
N VAL A 151 -6.72 -13.68 -7.03
CA VAL A 151 -6.49 -14.63 -5.93
C VAL A 151 -6.14 -13.87 -4.65
N THR A 152 -6.63 -14.41 -3.54
CA THR A 152 -6.34 -13.88 -2.20
C THR A 152 -4.86 -14.08 -1.89
N ARG A 153 -4.15 -13.01 -1.51
CA ARG A 153 -2.72 -13.04 -1.20
C ARG A 153 -2.34 -11.99 -0.16
N ILE A 154 -1.17 -12.18 0.45
CA ILE A 154 -0.58 -11.21 1.36
C ILE A 154 0.23 -10.20 0.56
N TYR A 155 0.00 -8.91 0.83
CA TYR A 155 0.71 -7.81 0.18
C TYR A 155 1.54 -7.07 1.22
N VAL A 156 2.79 -6.79 0.86
CA VAL A 156 3.73 -5.99 1.65
C VAL A 156 3.93 -4.65 0.95
N TYR A 157 3.75 -3.57 1.70
CA TYR A 157 4.00 -2.21 1.25
C TYR A 157 4.96 -1.52 2.20
N THR A 158 5.59 -0.45 1.71
CA THR A 158 6.28 0.52 2.56
C THR A 158 5.73 1.92 2.35
N SER A 159 5.79 2.75 3.39
CA SER A 159 5.52 4.18 3.29
C SER A 159 6.13 4.92 4.48
N GLN A 160 6.42 6.20 4.30
CA GLN A 160 6.75 7.12 5.41
C GLN A 160 5.51 7.94 5.84
N ALA A 161 4.32 7.53 5.40
CA ALA A 161 3.08 8.20 5.77
C ALA A 161 2.88 8.17 7.29
N THR A 162 2.44 9.29 7.82
CA THR A 162 1.85 9.43 9.14
C THR A 162 0.38 9.77 8.98
N GLN A 163 -0.41 9.66 10.04
CA GLN A 163 -1.81 10.10 10.03
C GLN A 163 -1.96 11.63 10.11
N ALA A 164 -0.85 12.39 10.11
CA ALA A 164 -0.91 13.85 10.05
C ALA A 164 -1.53 14.31 8.73
N VAL A 165 -2.35 15.36 8.77
CA VAL A 165 -3.07 15.87 7.59
C VAL A 165 -2.12 16.28 6.45
N ASN A 166 -0.92 16.73 6.78
CA ASN A 166 0.13 17.17 5.86
C ASN A 166 1.11 16.06 5.43
N SER A 167 0.85 14.79 5.77
CA SER A 167 1.73 13.67 5.40
C SER A 167 1.46 13.20 3.96
N TYR A 168 1.95 13.96 2.99
CA TYR A 168 1.77 13.67 1.56
C TYR A 168 2.93 12.79 1.06
N THR A 169 2.93 11.51 1.43
CA THR A 169 4.03 10.60 1.08
C THR A 169 3.55 9.47 0.18
N ARG A 170 4.46 9.02 -0.69
CA ARG A 170 4.23 7.91 -1.59
C ARG A 170 4.20 6.58 -0.82
N SER A 171 3.27 5.71 -1.17
CA SER A 171 3.32 4.30 -0.79
C SER A 171 4.05 3.50 -1.87
N THR A 172 4.81 2.47 -1.48
CA THR A 172 5.54 1.61 -2.42
C THR A 172 5.18 0.15 -2.18
N PHE A 173 4.68 -0.52 -3.23
CA PHE A 173 4.42 -1.93 -3.26
C PHE A 173 5.75 -2.73 -3.30
N GLN A 174 5.96 -3.62 -2.32
CA GLN A 174 7.19 -4.38 -2.16
C GLN A 174 7.05 -5.80 -2.71
N ALA A 175 6.09 -6.57 -2.21
CA ALA A 175 5.99 -7.99 -2.52
C ALA A 175 4.56 -8.53 -2.41
N VAL A 176 4.31 -9.60 -3.16
CA VAL A 176 3.14 -10.48 -3.01
C VAL A 176 3.63 -11.80 -2.39
N LEU A 177 2.97 -12.27 -1.34
CA LEU A 177 3.30 -13.53 -0.68
C LEU A 177 2.17 -14.56 -0.77
N ASN A 178 2.55 -15.83 -0.93
CA ASN A 178 1.73 -17.01 -0.70
C ASN A 178 2.45 -17.93 0.31
N VAL A 179 1.91 -19.12 0.55
CA VAL A 179 2.45 -20.11 1.53
C VAL A 179 3.85 -20.62 1.15
N ASP A 180 4.24 -20.51 -0.11
CA ASP A 180 5.49 -21.03 -0.66
C ASP A 180 6.67 -20.04 -0.65
N ASN A 181 6.42 -18.78 -0.27
CA ASN A 181 7.45 -17.75 -0.29
C ASN A 181 7.43 -16.86 0.97
N GLU A 182 8.45 -16.01 1.09
CA GLU A 182 8.53 -15.01 2.15
C GLU A 182 9.03 -13.69 1.60
N PHE A 183 8.82 -12.64 2.39
CA PHE A 183 9.45 -11.35 2.19
C PHE A 183 10.58 -11.21 3.20
N ARG A 184 11.78 -10.90 2.73
CA ARG A 184 12.93 -10.52 3.57
C ARG A 184 13.38 -9.11 3.17
N ALA A 185 13.28 -8.17 4.10
CA ALA A 185 13.85 -6.84 3.93
C ALA A 185 15.36 -6.90 4.19
N SER A 186 16.15 -6.30 3.30
CA SER A 186 17.60 -6.24 3.44
C SER A 186 18.02 -5.61 4.77
N MET A 187 19.18 -6.00 5.27
CA MET A 187 19.80 -5.30 6.40
C MET A 187 20.01 -3.81 6.06
N PRO A 188 19.83 -2.89 7.03
CA PRO A 188 19.65 -3.13 8.47
C PRO A 188 18.19 -3.37 8.92
N TYR A 189 17.21 -3.47 8.01
CA TYR A 189 15.81 -3.65 8.40
C TYR A 189 15.56 -5.03 9.00
N GLY A 190 16.05 -6.10 8.35
CA GLY A 190 15.98 -7.48 8.87
C GLY A 190 14.55 -8.00 9.09
N ILE A 191 13.55 -7.47 8.40
CA ILE A 191 12.15 -7.92 8.58
C ILE A 191 11.90 -9.13 7.70
N VAL A 192 11.46 -10.23 8.30
CA VAL A 192 11.01 -11.44 7.59
C VAL A 192 9.52 -11.63 7.81
N VAL A 193 8.78 -11.81 6.72
CA VAL A 193 7.32 -12.08 6.73
C VAL A 193 7.06 -13.38 5.99
N ARG A 194 6.50 -14.36 6.70
CA ARG A 194 6.18 -15.69 6.17
C ARG A 194 4.68 -15.97 6.27
N VAL A 195 4.12 -16.60 5.24
CA VAL A 195 2.72 -17.01 5.23
C VAL A 195 2.63 -18.46 5.70
N ASN A 196 2.01 -18.69 6.86
CA ASN A 196 1.86 -20.05 7.39
C ASN A 196 0.62 -20.75 6.80
N THR A 197 -0.48 -20.00 6.68
CA THR A 197 -1.73 -20.49 6.08
C THR A 197 -2.38 -19.39 5.25
N LEU A 198 -3.04 -19.78 4.16
CA LEU A 198 -3.77 -18.87 3.28
C LEU A 198 -5.06 -19.55 2.83
N THR A 199 -6.19 -18.89 3.10
CA THR A 199 -7.52 -19.32 2.66
C THR A 199 -8.11 -18.25 1.76
N SER A 200 -9.35 -18.43 1.30
CA SER A 200 -10.03 -17.45 0.46
C SER A 200 -10.27 -16.11 1.16
N SER A 201 -10.43 -16.08 2.49
CA SER A 201 -10.80 -14.88 3.25
C SER A 201 -9.87 -14.54 4.42
N ASN A 202 -9.07 -15.49 4.89
CA ASN A 202 -8.22 -15.36 6.07
C ASN A 202 -6.82 -15.93 5.81
N SER A 203 -5.84 -15.48 6.59
CA SER A 203 -4.46 -15.97 6.54
C SER A 203 -3.83 -15.91 7.92
N SER A 204 -2.91 -16.83 8.22
CA SER A 204 -2.00 -16.67 9.36
C SER A 204 -0.59 -16.43 8.86
N ILE A 205 0.06 -15.40 9.36
CA ILE A 205 1.45 -15.04 9.02
C ILE A 205 2.35 -15.09 10.26
N SER A 206 3.63 -15.32 10.04
CA SER A 206 4.69 -15.11 11.03
C SER A 206 5.56 -13.93 10.60
N ILE A 207 5.96 -13.11 11.56
CA ILE A 207 6.84 -11.96 11.38
C ILE A 207 8.00 -12.10 12.35
N CYS A 208 9.22 -11.92 11.84
CA CYS A 208 10.45 -12.04 12.61
C CYS A 208 11.40 -10.89 12.26
N ARG A 209 12.24 -10.51 13.23
CA ARG A 209 13.32 -9.55 13.03
C ARG A 209 14.65 -10.28 13.11
N ALA A 210 15.35 -10.35 12.00
CA ALA A 210 16.68 -10.91 11.91
C ALA A 210 17.73 -9.87 12.36
N SER A 211 18.77 -10.33 13.03
CA SER A 211 19.99 -9.54 13.29
C SER A 211 21.06 -9.77 12.22
N GLY A 212 20.87 -10.72 11.31
CA GLY A 212 21.78 -10.97 10.18
C GLY A 212 21.22 -11.99 9.20
N ASP A 213 22.09 -12.47 8.32
CA ASP A 213 21.75 -13.42 7.25
C ASP A 213 22.12 -14.88 7.60
N SER A 214 22.60 -15.13 8.82
CA SER A 214 22.99 -16.45 9.32
C SER A 214 22.82 -16.49 10.84
N GLU A 215 22.45 -17.65 11.37
CA GLU A 215 22.27 -17.86 12.81
C GLU A 215 23.61 -17.67 13.53
N ALA A 216 24.68 -18.25 13.00
CA ALA A 216 26.03 -18.13 13.55
C ALA A 216 26.64 -16.75 13.30
N GLN A 217 26.26 -15.75 14.10
CA GLN A 217 26.83 -14.41 13.98
C GLN A 217 28.17 -14.29 14.70
N VAL A 218 29.18 -13.73 14.01
CA VAL A 218 30.54 -13.56 14.53
C VAL A 218 30.54 -12.77 15.85
N GLY A 219 31.11 -13.38 16.90
CA GLY A 219 31.26 -12.73 18.20
C GLY A 219 29.98 -12.71 19.05
N SER A 220 28.98 -13.52 18.72
CA SER A 220 27.74 -13.66 19.47
C SER A 220 27.50 -15.12 19.91
N SER A 221 26.66 -15.32 20.93
CA SER A 221 26.18 -16.63 21.38
C SER A 221 24.81 -16.99 20.78
N SER A 222 24.55 -16.53 19.55
CA SER A 222 23.28 -16.68 18.83
C SER A 222 22.82 -18.13 18.71
N CYS A 223 23.75 -19.04 18.44
CA CYS A 223 23.48 -20.48 18.33
C CYS A 223 22.98 -21.19 19.60
N PHE A 224 22.83 -20.51 20.72
CA PHE A 224 22.42 -21.11 22.00
C PHE A 224 21.56 -20.16 22.84
N ASP A 225 20.92 -19.16 22.23
CA ASP A 225 20.16 -18.12 22.95
C ASP A 225 18.64 -18.32 22.88
N GLY A 226 18.16 -19.40 22.26
CA GLY A 226 16.75 -19.75 22.16
C GLY A 226 16.02 -18.96 21.09
N ARG A 227 16.72 -18.36 20.13
CA ARG A 227 16.16 -17.46 19.11
C ARG A 227 16.57 -17.89 17.71
N ASP A 228 15.74 -17.49 16.75
CA ASP A 228 15.90 -17.69 15.30
C ASP A 228 16.47 -16.38 14.72
N ASN A 229 17.72 -16.07 15.05
CA ASN A 229 18.38 -14.78 14.84
C ASN A 229 18.54 -14.40 13.37
N ASP A 230 18.53 -15.38 12.46
CA ASP A 230 18.47 -15.14 11.03
C ASP A 230 17.04 -15.18 10.46
N CYS A 231 16.05 -15.64 11.23
CA CYS A 231 14.64 -15.76 10.88
C CYS A 231 14.32 -16.77 9.76
N ASP A 232 15.11 -17.83 9.60
CA ASP A 232 14.86 -18.91 8.65
C ASP A 232 13.84 -19.96 9.19
N GLY A 233 13.58 -19.94 10.50
CA GLY A 233 12.62 -20.81 11.18
C GLY A 233 13.22 -22.03 11.87
N LEU A 234 14.54 -22.14 11.90
CA LEU A 234 15.30 -23.04 12.76
C LEU A 234 15.89 -22.23 13.92
N VAL A 235 16.17 -22.89 15.05
CA VAL A 235 16.62 -22.22 16.28
C VAL A 235 17.85 -22.95 16.81
N ASP A 236 18.86 -22.19 17.20
CA ASP A 236 20.05 -22.70 17.89
C ASP A 236 20.68 -23.92 17.18
N GLU A 237 20.86 -25.03 17.89
CA GLU A 237 21.45 -26.28 17.41
C GLU A 237 20.62 -26.98 16.33
N GLU A 238 19.34 -26.64 16.17
CA GLU A 238 18.52 -27.12 15.05
C GLU A 238 18.88 -26.41 13.74
N ASP A 239 19.61 -25.29 13.82
CA ASP A 239 20.06 -24.52 12.68
C ASP A 239 21.38 -25.08 12.09
N PRO A 240 21.41 -25.42 10.78
CA PRO A 240 22.62 -25.84 10.08
C PRO A 240 23.79 -24.86 10.19
N ASP A 241 23.51 -23.56 10.28
CA ASP A 241 24.54 -22.52 10.40
C ASP A 241 25.33 -22.64 11.71
N CYS A 242 24.74 -23.24 12.75
CA CYS A 242 25.37 -23.47 14.05
C CYS A 242 26.25 -24.71 14.10
N SER A 243 26.24 -25.54 13.05
CA SER A 243 27.03 -26.78 12.99
C SER A 243 28.50 -26.58 12.59
N GLY A 244 28.91 -25.34 12.28
CA GLY A 244 30.32 -24.94 12.17
C GLY A 244 31.09 -25.52 10.97
N ASP A 245 31.10 -24.80 9.86
CA ASP A 245 32.35 -24.58 9.13
C ASP A 245 32.60 -23.07 9.11
N GLY A 246 33.41 -22.60 10.07
CA GLY A 246 33.81 -21.20 10.25
C GLY A 246 34.69 -20.66 9.11
N THR A 247 34.49 -21.13 7.88
CA THR A 247 35.21 -20.69 6.68
C THR A 247 34.24 -20.06 5.67
N ASN A 248 33.95 -18.77 5.90
CA ASN A 248 33.71 -17.77 4.85
C ASN A 248 32.74 -18.14 3.70
N SER A 249 31.76 -18.99 3.96
CA SER A 249 30.82 -19.46 2.95
C SER A 249 29.45 -18.94 3.34
N VAL A 250 29.13 -17.77 2.77
CA VAL A 250 27.77 -17.25 2.65
C VAL A 250 26.98 -18.24 1.78
N VAL A 251 26.68 -19.42 2.33
CA VAL A 251 25.78 -20.36 1.69
C VAL A 251 24.41 -19.99 2.21
N TRP A 252 23.69 -19.27 1.37
CA TRP A 252 22.27 -19.03 1.55
C TRP A 252 21.59 -20.40 1.64
N SER A 253 21.24 -20.85 2.86
CA SER A 253 20.56 -22.12 3.05
C SER A 253 19.20 -22.08 2.33
N PRO A 254 18.98 -22.87 1.27
CA PRO A 254 17.66 -22.99 0.68
C PRO A 254 16.78 -23.73 1.69
N ARG A 255 15.57 -23.21 1.92
CA ARG A 255 14.58 -23.79 2.85
C ARG A 255 14.59 -25.33 2.86
N PRO A 256 14.46 -25.97 4.04
CA PRO A 256 13.97 -27.33 4.07
C PRO A 256 12.55 -27.39 3.44
N PRO A 257 12.23 -28.45 2.68
CA PRO A 257 10.89 -28.61 2.12
C PRO A 257 9.84 -28.60 3.26
N PRO A 258 8.60 -28.15 2.99
CA PRO A 258 7.54 -28.18 4.01
C PRO A 258 7.48 -29.59 4.58
N SER A 259 7.61 -29.71 5.91
CA SER A 259 7.65 -30.98 6.60
C SER A 259 6.46 -31.81 6.14
N THR A 260 6.72 -32.80 5.30
CA THR A 260 5.78 -33.88 5.05
C THR A 260 5.51 -34.45 6.43
N ILE A 261 4.25 -34.44 6.85
CA ILE A 261 3.80 -35.01 8.11
C ILE A 261 4.31 -36.46 8.14
N MET A 262 5.49 -36.69 8.75
CA MET A 262 5.90 -38.02 9.12
C MET A 262 4.86 -38.44 10.14
N SER A 263 4.06 -39.41 9.72
CA SER A 263 2.98 -39.98 10.49
C SER A 263 3.57 -40.49 11.80
N ARG A 264 3.39 -39.71 12.86
CA ARG A 264 3.61 -40.14 14.23
C ARG A 264 2.86 -41.47 14.41
N PRO A 265 3.49 -42.53 14.95
CA PRO A 265 2.78 -43.76 15.28
C PRO A 265 1.56 -43.41 16.14
N ARG A 266 0.38 -43.78 15.64
CA ARG A 266 -0.91 -43.48 16.27
C ARG A 266 -0.92 -44.16 17.64
N LEU A 267 -0.78 -43.40 18.72
CA LEU A 267 -1.13 -43.89 20.06
C LEU A 267 -2.59 -44.36 20.02
N PRO A 268 -2.94 -45.46 20.72
CA PRO A 268 -4.32 -45.92 20.83
C PRO A 268 -5.20 -44.78 21.34
N SER A 269 -6.30 -44.54 20.65
CA SER A 269 -7.24 -43.47 20.96
C SER A 269 -7.79 -43.64 22.38
N PRO A 270 -7.82 -42.60 23.22
CA PRO A 270 -8.49 -42.68 24.51
C PRO A 270 -9.98 -42.99 24.31
N PRO A 271 -10.62 -43.71 25.26
CA PRO A 271 -12.05 -44.01 25.18
C PRO A 271 -12.87 -42.71 25.08
N PRO A 272 -14.02 -42.74 24.37
CA PRO A 272 -14.84 -41.56 24.20
C PRO A 272 -15.29 -41.01 25.56
N PRO A 273 -15.29 -39.68 25.74
CA PRO A 273 -15.79 -39.08 26.97
C PRO A 273 -17.28 -39.40 27.16
N SER A 274 -17.66 -39.68 28.41
CA SER A 274 -19.05 -39.92 28.81
C SER A 274 -19.97 -38.79 28.33
N PRO A 275 -21.22 -39.09 27.95
CA PRO A 275 -22.16 -38.07 27.51
C PRO A 275 -22.38 -37.03 28.63
N PRO A 276 -22.44 -35.74 28.29
CA PRO A 276 -22.71 -34.70 29.28
C PRO A 276 -24.11 -34.90 29.89
N PRO A 277 -24.30 -34.56 31.18
CA PRO A 277 -25.62 -34.61 31.79
C PRO A 277 -26.59 -33.69 31.04
N SER A 278 -27.82 -34.18 30.88
CA SER A 278 -28.92 -33.49 30.21
C SER A 278 -29.10 -32.06 30.75
N SER A 279 -29.18 -31.12 29.81
CA SER A 279 -29.32 -29.68 30.06
C SER A 279 -30.53 -29.39 30.95
N PRO A 280 -30.42 -28.50 31.95
CA PRO A 280 -31.60 -28.03 32.68
C PRO A 280 -32.55 -27.27 31.73
N PRO A 281 -33.87 -27.29 32.00
CA PRO A 281 -34.86 -26.65 31.14
C PRO A 281 -34.62 -25.14 31.03
N PRO A 282 -34.96 -24.51 29.89
CA PRO A 282 -34.68 -23.10 29.67
C PRO A 282 -35.45 -22.24 30.67
N LEU A 283 -34.73 -21.36 31.36
CA LEU A 283 -35.32 -20.32 32.20
C LEU A 283 -36.22 -19.43 31.34
N ARG A 284 -37.43 -19.16 31.83
CA ARG A 284 -38.42 -18.31 31.17
C ARG A 284 -37.81 -16.95 30.84
N ARG A 285 -37.90 -16.55 29.57
CA ARG A 285 -37.45 -15.26 29.08
C ARG A 285 -38.22 -14.14 29.80
N PRO A 286 -37.56 -13.11 30.34
CA PRO A 286 -38.23 -11.92 30.83
C PRO A 286 -39.01 -11.23 29.69
N PRO A 287 -40.15 -10.59 29.98
CA PRO A 287 -40.88 -9.82 28.97
C PRO A 287 -40.01 -8.69 28.42
N PRO A 288 -40.21 -8.31 27.14
CA PRO A 288 -39.45 -7.23 26.51
C PRO A 288 -39.71 -5.90 27.23
N ALA A 289 -38.63 -5.13 27.43
CA ALA A 289 -38.71 -3.80 28.00
C ALA A 289 -39.56 -2.87 27.11
N PRO A 290 -40.34 -1.94 27.70
CA PRO A 290 -41.10 -0.97 26.93
C PRO A 290 -40.18 -0.06 26.11
N PRO A 291 -40.63 0.42 24.94
CA PRO A 291 -39.84 1.30 24.09
C PRO A 291 -39.53 2.63 24.81
N PRO A 292 -38.35 3.22 24.56
CA PRO A 292 -38.00 4.51 25.14
C PRO A 292 -38.95 5.61 24.63
N PRO A 293 -39.20 6.66 25.44
CA PRO A 293 -40.03 7.78 25.03
C PRO A 293 -39.40 8.52 23.83
N PRO A 294 -40.22 9.11 22.94
CA PRO A 294 -39.73 9.84 21.78
C PRO A 294 -38.86 11.03 22.21
N THR A 295 -37.72 11.17 21.54
CA THR A 295 -36.79 12.29 21.72
C THR A 295 -37.50 13.61 21.39
N PRO A 296 -37.34 14.67 22.20
CA PRO A 296 -37.89 15.98 21.89
C PRO A 296 -37.36 16.50 20.55
N LEU A 297 -38.24 17.04 19.72
CA LEU A 297 -37.85 17.67 18.45
C LEU A 297 -36.89 18.84 18.72
N PRO A 298 -35.84 19.00 17.90
CA PRO A 298 -34.95 20.15 18.02
C PRO A 298 -35.72 21.45 17.75
N PRO A 299 -35.36 22.57 18.43
CA PRO A 299 -35.99 23.86 18.21
C PRO A 299 -35.76 24.32 16.75
N PRO A 300 -36.74 25.05 16.16
CA PRO A 300 -36.61 25.55 14.80
C PRO A 300 -35.40 26.48 14.67
N THR A 301 -34.65 26.30 13.58
CA THR A 301 -33.50 27.13 13.23
C THR A 301 -33.93 28.59 13.05
N PRO A 302 -33.18 29.56 13.61
CA PRO A 302 -33.47 30.97 13.41
C PRO A 302 -33.32 31.36 11.93
N PRO A 303 -34.14 32.31 11.44
CA PRO A 303 -34.07 32.76 10.06
C PRO A 303 -32.70 33.42 9.77
N PRO A 304 -32.21 33.30 8.52
CA PRO A 304 -30.94 33.90 8.14
C PRO A 304 -30.99 35.43 8.29
N PRO A 305 -29.87 36.08 8.67
CA PRO A 305 -29.81 37.54 8.79
C PRO A 305 -30.02 38.22 7.44
N ALA A 306 -30.72 39.36 7.47
CA ALA A 306 -31.01 40.14 6.27
C ALA A 306 -29.72 40.57 5.55
N PRO A 307 -29.73 40.60 4.20
CA PRO A 307 -28.56 41.01 3.41
C PRO A 307 -28.17 42.45 3.75
N ARG A 308 -26.87 42.66 3.98
CA ARG A 308 -26.28 43.98 4.23
C ARG A 308 -26.50 44.88 3.02
N PRO A 309 -26.89 46.16 3.20
CA PRO A 309 -26.97 47.11 2.10
C PRO A 309 -25.60 47.31 1.45
N SER A 310 -25.60 47.35 0.11
CA SER A 310 -24.42 47.53 -0.72
C SER A 310 -23.69 48.84 -0.39
N PRO A 311 -22.35 48.86 -0.33
CA PRO A 311 -21.60 50.08 -0.08
C PRO A 311 -21.73 51.06 -1.25
N THR A 312 -21.99 52.33 -0.92
CA THR A 312 -22.02 53.46 -1.84
C THR A 312 -20.66 53.61 -2.54
N PRO A 313 -20.62 53.85 -3.87
CA PRO A 313 -19.36 54.03 -4.58
C PRO A 313 -18.61 55.28 -4.11
N PRO A 314 -17.26 55.26 -4.07
CA PRO A 314 -16.46 56.40 -3.66
C PRO A 314 -16.52 57.53 -4.69
N ILE A 315 -16.60 58.76 -4.19
CA ILE A 315 -16.51 60.00 -4.97
C ILE A 315 -15.08 60.14 -5.50
N SER A 316 -14.92 60.21 -6.83
CA SER A 316 -13.63 60.45 -7.48
C SER A 316 -13.05 61.83 -7.13
N PRO A 317 -11.75 61.94 -6.80
CA PRO A 317 -11.12 63.24 -6.61
C PRO A 317 -10.86 63.94 -7.95
N ARG A 318 -11.11 65.25 -7.94
CA ARG A 318 -10.95 66.19 -9.07
C ARG A 318 -9.47 66.39 -9.39
N LEU A 319 -9.05 66.10 -10.63
CA LEU A 319 -7.69 66.36 -11.11
C LEU A 319 -7.47 67.86 -11.43
N PRO A 320 -6.26 68.42 -11.22
CA PRO A 320 -5.91 69.79 -11.57
C PRO A 320 -5.65 69.97 -13.08
N PRO A 321 -5.68 71.22 -13.60
CA PRO A 321 -5.64 71.48 -15.04
C PRO A 321 -4.23 71.28 -15.62
N VAL A 322 -4.12 70.45 -16.66
CA VAL A 322 -2.88 70.24 -17.42
C VAL A 322 -2.80 71.22 -18.58
N ARG A 323 -1.64 71.89 -18.68
CA ARG A 323 -1.21 72.82 -19.74
C ARG A 323 -1.25 72.17 -21.14
N ARG A 324 -1.69 72.96 -22.13
CA ARG A 324 -1.60 72.66 -23.56
C ARG A 324 -0.15 72.59 -24.04
N SER A 325 0.22 71.52 -24.74
CA SER A 325 1.24 71.58 -25.81
C SER A 325 1.07 70.44 -26.82
N SER A 326 0.88 70.85 -28.08
CA SER A 326 1.23 70.21 -29.37
C SER A 326 0.80 68.77 -29.68
N SER A 327 -0.04 68.66 -30.71
CA SER A 327 -0.51 67.46 -31.42
C SER A 327 0.59 66.63 -32.09
N PRO A 328 0.38 65.30 -32.23
CA PRO A 328 0.91 64.50 -33.33
C PRO A 328 -0.21 63.88 -34.22
N PRO A 329 0.14 63.31 -35.40
CA PRO A 329 -0.68 63.26 -36.61
C PRO A 329 -1.58 62.00 -36.73
N PRO A 330 -2.46 61.88 -37.76
CA PRO A 330 -3.52 60.87 -37.74
C PRO A 330 -3.01 59.45 -38.02
N LEU A 331 -3.59 58.49 -37.30
CA LEU A 331 -3.42 57.05 -37.49
C LEU A 331 -3.90 56.62 -38.88
N LYS A 332 -2.96 56.16 -39.71
CA LYS A 332 -3.25 55.40 -40.94
C LYS A 332 -3.73 53.99 -40.56
N LEU A 333 -4.88 53.60 -41.12
CA LEU A 333 -5.38 52.23 -41.18
C LEU A 333 -4.31 51.30 -41.80
N PRO A 334 -4.03 50.12 -41.21
CA PRO A 334 -3.14 49.16 -41.84
C PRO A 334 -3.82 48.50 -43.04
N LEU A 335 -3.09 48.52 -44.16
CA LEU A 335 -3.40 47.81 -45.39
C LEU A 335 -3.56 46.30 -45.15
N ARG A 336 -4.57 45.77 -45.83
CA ARG A 336 -4.78 44.37 -46.23
C ARG A 336 -3.46 43.67 -46.57
N SER A 337 -3.01 42.76 -45.70
CA SER A 337 -1.88 41.88 -46.00
C SER A 337 -2.28 40.81 -47.02
N LYS A 338 -1.42 40.63 -48.02
CA LYS A 338 -1.51 39.58 -49.04
C LYS A 338 -1.39 38.19 -48.40
N PRO A 339 -2.02 37.15 -48.97
CA PRO A 339 -1.92 35.78 -48.45
C PRO A 339 -0.49 35.22 -48.61
N ALA A 340 -0.01 34.57 -47.55
CA ALA A 340 1.22 33.80 -47.54
C ALA A 340 1.10 32.53 -48.42
N PRO A 341 2.21 32.01 -48.97
CA PRO A 341 2.18 30.94 -49.96
C PRO A 341 1.84 29.58 -49.34
N SER A 342 1.10 28.77 -50.11
CA SER A 342 0.69 27.41 -49.78
C SER A 342 1.85 26.52 -49.33
N PRO A 343 1.69 25.70 -48.27
CA PRO A 343 2.69 24.71 -47.92
C PRO A 343 2.79 23.64 -49.01
N LYS A 344 4.02 23.39 -49.47
CA LYS A 344 4.35 22.29 -50.38
C LYS A 344 3.86 20.97 -49.78
N ARG A 345 3.06 20.26 -50.56
CA ARG A 345 2.56 18.91 -50.31
C ARG A 345 3.75 17.97 -50.11
N SER A 346 4.02 17.57 -48.87
CA SER A 346 4.94 16.48 -48.57
C SER A 346 4.35 15.18 -49.14
N LYS A 347 5.17 14.44 -49.89
CA LYS A 347 4.82 13.13 -50.44
C LYS A 347 4.41 12.18 -49.30
N PRO A 348 3.39 11.34 -49.49
CA PRO A 348 3.06 10.29 -48.52
C PRO A 348 4.22 9.27 -48.45
N PRO A 349 4.49 8.69 -47.26
CA PRO A 349 5.46 7.61 -47.14
C PRO A 349 4.99 6.38 -47.94
N PRO A 350 5.92 5.55 -48.44
CA PRO A 350 5.56 4.36 -49.19
C PRO A 350 4.80 3.37 -48.29
N ARG A 351 3.74 2.81 -48.87
CA ARG A 351 2.95 1.70 -48.33
C ARG A 351 3.89 0.53 -48.02
N LEU A 352 4.03 0.15 -46.75
CA LEU A 352 4.64 -1.14 -46.41
C LEU A 352 3.73 -2.24 -46.98
N SER A 353 4.25 -2.92 -48.00
CA SER A 353 3.71 -4.17 -48.49
C SER A 353 3.85 -5.24 -47.42
N SER A 354 2.73 -5.87 -47.06
CA SER A 354 2.69 -7.11 -46.30
C SER A 354 3.39 -8.21 -47.11
N THR A 355 4.67 -8.42 -46.83
CA THR A 355 5.39 -9.63 -47.24
C THR A 355 5.29 -10.63 -46.10
N THR A 356 4.33 -11.55 -46.23
CA THR A 356 4.26 -12.79 -45.48
C THR A 356 5.56 -13.58 -45.73
N LYS A 357 6.47 -13.59 -44.76
CA LYS A 357 7.55 -14.58 -44.71
C LYS A 357 6.99 -15.90 -44.17
N PRO A 358 7.31 -17.06 -44.77
CA PRO A 358 6.82 -18.34 -44.32
C PRO A 358 7.45 -18.73 -42.98
N VAL A 359 6.61 -19.22 -42.08
CA VAL A 359 6.98 -19.85 -40.80
C VAL A 359 7.84 -21.08 -41.09
N LYS A 360 9.12 -21.05 -40.68
CA LYS A 360 9.95 -22.26 -40.60
C LYS A 360 9.34 -23.19 -39.53
N LYS A 361 8.79 -24.34 -39.97
CA LYS A 361 8.41 -25.45 -39.09
C LYS A 361 9.63 -25.89 -38.28
N ARG A 362 9.48 -25.95 -36.97
CA ARG A 362 10.42 -26.57 -36.02
C ARG A 362 10.31 -28.09 -36.18
N PRO A 363 11.41 -28.85 -36.27
CA PRO A 363 11.34 -30.31 -36.29
C PRO A 363 10.90 -30.85 -34.92
N PRO A 364 10.23 -32.02 -34.88
CA PRO A 364 9.81 -32.66 -33.63
C PRO A 364 11.02 -33.18 -32.83
N PRO A 365 10.91 -33.31 -31.49
CA PRO A 365 11.97 -33.87 -30.65
C PRO A 365 12.14 -35.37 -30.91
N PRO A 366 13.36 -35.92 -30.73
CA PRO A 366 13.62 -37.33 -30.92
C PRO A 366 12.95 -38.17 -29.81
N THR A 367 12.23 -39.19 -30.24
CA THR A 367 11.78 -40.33 -29.42
C THR A 367 12.99 -41.05 -28.82
N GLN A 368 13.01 -41.22 -27.50
CA GLN A 368 13.93 -42.15 -26.84
C GLN A 368 13.50 -43.60 -27.12
N PRO A 369 14.45 -44.53 -27.38
CA PRO A 369 14.15 -45.95 -27.47
C PRO A 369 13.91 -46.56 -26.09
N ALA A 370 13.13 -47.65 -26.10
CA ALA A 370 12.67 -48.44 -24.96
C ALA A 370 13.79 -49.04 -24.10
#